data_AF-A0A0F9GFP1-F1
#
_entry.id   AF-A0A0F9GFP1-F1
#
_cell.length_a   1.000
_cell.length_b   1.000
_cell.length_c   1.000
_cell.angle_alpha   90.00
_cell.angle_beta   90.00
_cell.angle_gamma   90.00
#
_symmetry.space_group_name_H-M   'P 1'
#
loop_
_entity.id
_entity.type
_entity.pdbx_description
1 polymer ?
#
loop_
_entity_poly.entity_id
_entity_poly.type
_entity_poly.pdbx_seq_one_letter_code
_entity_poly.pdbx_strand_id
1 'polypeptide(L)'
;MAAMAAELVSVVGKRCIIVLDAYFAVGPVFLILKQILDDSGNHLLHIVTRAKSNVVGYQDPPAKTGRPGRPRKYGLKLNLMDLFETMAESFEQTTIEIYGQHEEVSFLCLDLIWGSQLKKRSVLFLFVTAQSASY
;
A
#
# COMPACT_ATOMS: atom_id res chain seq x y z
N MET A 1 -15.41 -4.00 11.99
CA MET A 1 -15.25 -3.94 10.52
C MET A 1 -14.14 -4.85 10.01
N ALA A 2 -12.85 -4.65 10.35
CA ALA A 2 -11.76 -5.50 9.85
C ALA A 2 -11.94 -7.00 10.18
N ALA A 3 -12.37 -7.33 11.42
CA ALA A 3 -12.66 -8.72 11.80
C ALA A 3 -13.82 -9.34 11.00
N MET A 4 -14.89 -8.56 10.77
CA MET A 4 -16.02 -8.99 9.95
C MET A 4 -15.60 -9.22 8.49
N ALA A 5 -14.78 -8.33 7.93
CA ALA A 5 -14.23 -8.52 6.60
C ALA A 5 -13.35 -9.78 6.53
N ALA A 6 -12.57 -10.06 7.57
CA ALA A 6 -11.76 -11.28 7.66
C ALA A 6 -12.62 -12.54 7.66
N GLU A 7 -13.66 -12.57 8.49
CA GLU A 7 -14.60 -13.68 8.58
C GLU A 7 -15.31 -13.92 7.24
N LEU A 8 -15.79 -12.85 6.60
CA LEU A 8 -16.44 -12.97 5.29
C LEU A 8 -15.50 -13.57 4.23
N VAL A 9 -14.25 -13.10 4.15
CA VAL A 9 -13.28 -13.59 3.16
C VAL A 9 -12.93 -15.06 3.43
N SER A 10 -12.81 -15.45 4.70
CA SER A 10 -12.60 -16.85 5.09
C SER A 10 -13.77 -17.76 4.68
N VAL A 11 -15.02 -17.28 4.76
CA VAL A 11 -16.20 -18.02 4.31
C VAL A 11 -16.27 -18.09 2.78
N VAL A 12 -15.96 -16.99 2.09
CA VAL A 12 -16.00 -16.92 0.62
C VAL A 12 -14.90 -17.80 0.00
N GLY A 13 -13.73 -17.90 0.64
CA GLY A 13 -12.63 -18.75 0.17
C GLY A 13 -12.02 -18.32 -1.17
N LYS A 14 -12.19 -17.05 -1.55
CA LYS A 14 -11.67 -16.48 -2.80
C LYS A 14 -10.84 -15.24 -2.53
N ARG A 15 -10.02 -14.87 -3.52
CA ARG A 15 -9.29 -13.60 -3.49
C ARG A 15 -10.26 -12.44 -3.55
N CYS A 16 -10.13 -11.50 -2.62
CA CYS A 16 -10.99 -10.34 -2.47
C CYS A 16 -10.16 -9.06 -2.46
N ILE A 17 -10.78 -7.98 -2.92
CA ILE A 17 -10.28 -6.61 -2.74
C ILE A 17 -11.28 -5.91 -1.83
N ILE A 18 -10.80 -5.30 -0.76
CA ILE A 18 -11.60 -4.42 0.09
C ILE A 18 -11.15 -2.97 -0.09
N VAL A 19 -12.11 -2.10 -0.35
CA VAL A 19 -11.89 -0.66 -0.43
C VAL A 19 -12.34 -0.04 0.88
N LEU A 20 -11.44 0.66 1.56
CA LEU A 20 -11.69 1.29 2.85
C LEU A 20 -11.37 2.78 2.80
N ASP A 21 -12.02 3.55 3.67
CA ASP A 21 -11.71 4.97 3.82
C ASP A 21 -10.37 5.20 4.54
N ALA A 22 -9.93 6.46 4.59
CA ALA A 22 -8.67 6.85 5.22
C ALA A 22 -8.58 6.57 6.74
N TYR A 23 -9.71 6.39 7.44
CA TYR A 23 -9.72 6.08 8.87
C TYR A 23 -9.24 4.64 9.14
N PHE A 24 -9.36 3.74 8.16
CA PHE A 24 -8.92 2.35 8.28
C PHE A 24 -7.45 2.12 7.91
N ALA A 25 -6.72 3.15 7.46
CA ALA A 25 -5.28 3.09 7.21
C ALA A 25 -4.45 3.10 8.52
N VAL A 26 -4.72 2.14 9.42
CA VAL A 26 -4.11 2.02 10.74
C VAL A 26 -3.59 0.61 11.02
N GLY A 27 -2.53 0.51 11.82
CA GLY A 27 -1.83 -0.74 12.12
C GLY A 27 -2.73 -1.93 12.51
N PRO A 28 -3.68 -1.78 13.45
CA PRO A 28 -4.54 -2.88 13.88
C PRO A 28 -5.38 -3.49 12.74
N VAL A 29 -5.89 -2.67 11.82
CA VAL A 29 -6.67 -3.14 10.67
C VAL A 29 -5.79 -4.03 9.79
N PHE A 30 -4.61 -3.54 9.42
CA PHE A 30 -3.66 -4.31 8.61
C PHE A 30 -3.19 -5.59 9.29
N LEU A 31 -2.99 -5.58 10.61
CA LEU A 31 -2.59 -6.77 11.39
C LEU A 31 -3.65 -7.87 11.40
N ILE A 32 -4.93 -7.49 11.48
CA ILE A 32 -6.05 -8.44 11.41
C ILE A 32 -6.12 -9.03 9.99
N LEU A 33 -6.13 -8.17 8.98
CA LEU A 33 -6.34 -8.58 7.60
C LEU A 33 -5.16 -9.37 7.01
N LYS A 34 -3.94 -9.15 7.50
CA LYS A 34 -2.74 -9.92 7.11
C LYS A 34 -2.85 -11.41 7.45
N GLN A 35 -3.66 -11.79 8.43
CA GLN A 35 -3.81 -13.18 8.88
C GLN A 35 -4.64 -14.02 7.90
N ILE A 36 -5.30 -13.39 6.93
CA ILE A 36 -6.18 -14.06 5.97
C ILE A 36 -5.32 -14.61 4.82
N LEU A 37 -5.04 -15.90 4.89
CA LEU A 37 -4.22 -16.63 3.93
C LEU A 37 -5.00 -17.81 3.34
N ASP A 38 -4.65 -18.21 2.12
CA ASP A 38 -5.07 -19.49 1.55
C ASP A 38 -4.23 -20.65 2.10
N ASP A 39 -4.58 -21.88 1.73
CA ASP A 39 -3.86 -23.09 2.15
C ASP A 39 -2.40 -23.12 1.69
N SER A 40 -2.05 -22.32 0.67
CA SER A 40 -0.68 -22.15 0.16
C SER A 40 0.07 -21.01 0.85
N GLY A 41 -0.55 -20.31 1.81
CA GLY A 41 0.04 -19.19 2.54
C GLY A 41 0.05 -17.86 1.77
N ASN A 42 -0.71 -17.74 0.67
CA ASN A 42 -0.87 -16.48 -0.04
C ASN A 42 -2.01 -15.66 0.55
N HIS A 43 -1.90 -14.34 0.46
CA HIS A 43 -2.96 -13.45 0.93
C HIS A 43 -4.23 -13.60 0.09
N LEU A 44 -5.36 -13.83 0.76
CA LEU A 44 -6.69 -13.84 0.15
C LEU A 44 -7.30 -12.44 0.05
N LEU A 45 -6.75 -11.45 0.74
CA LEU A 45 -7.31 -10.10 0.80
C LEU A 45 -6.29 -9.04 0.42
N HIS A 46 -6.64 -8.21 -0.56
CA HIS A 46 -5.97 -6.96 -0.88
C HIS A 46 -6.76 -5.78 -0.35
N ILE A 47 -6.08 -4.77 0.18
CA ILE A 47 -6.70 -3.57 0.75
C ILE A 47 -6.34 -2.39 -0.13
N VAL A 48 -7.36 -1.63 -0.53
CA VAL A 48 -7.21 -0.33 -1.17
C VAL A 48 -7.76 0.70 -0.19
N THR A 49 -6.91 1.62 0.26
CA THR A 49 -7.32 2.66 1.20
C THR A 49 -6.61 3.95 0.88
N ARG A 50 -7.27 5.07 1.18
CA ARG A 50 -6.60 6.37 1.15
C ARG A 50 -5.59 6.44 2.29
N ALA A 51 -4.36 6.85 1.98
CA ALA A 51 -3.32 7.08 2.97
C ALA A 51 -3.46 8.49 3.59
N LYS A 52 -3.01 8.65 4.84
CA LYS A 52 -2.84 9.99 5.44
C LYS A 52 -1.62 10.68 4.82
N SER A 53 -1.62 12.01 4.80
CA SER A 53 -0.51 12.80 4.26
C SER A 53 0.81 12.64 5.03
N ASN A 54 0.76 12.20 6.28
CA ASN A 54 1.95 11.97 7.11
C ASN A 54 2.45 10.52 7.09
N VAL A 55 1.99 9.71 6.12
CA VAL A 55 2.40 8.30 6.03
C VAL A 55 3.86 8.20 5.62
N VAL A 56 4.54 7.25 6.27
CA VAL A 56 5.93 6.90 6.00
C VAL A 56 6.02 5.43 5.61
N GLY A 57 6.71 5.17 4.50
CA GLY A 57 7.14 3.84 4.10
C GLY A 57 8.65 3.65 4.30
N TYR A 58 9.09 2.40 4.39
CA TYR A 58 10.51 2.05 4.43
C TYR A 58 10.86 1.10 3.30
N GLN A 59 12.02 1.31 2.68
CA GLN A 59 12.59 0.32 1.77
C GLN A 59 13.09 -0.91 2.53
N ASP A 60 13.40 -1.98 1.78
CA ASP A 60 14.01 -3.17 2.33
C ASP A 60 15.36 -2.86 3.02
N PRO A 61 15.67 -3.57 4.11
CA PRO A 61 16.95 -3.39 4.79
C PRO A 61 18.11 -3.76 3.87
N PRO A 62 19.25 -3.03 3.96
CA PRO A 62 20.44 -3.37 3.19
C PRO A 62 20.97 -4.75 3.60
N ALA A 63 21.72 -5.38 2.69
CA ALA A 63 22.36 -6.67 2.94
C ALA A 63 23.23 -6.62 4.21
N LYS A 64 23.27 -7.74 4.95
CA LYS A 64 24.10 -7.86 6.15
C LYS A 64 25.57 -7.71 5.75
N THR A 65 26.26 -6.76 6.36
CA THR A 65 27.67 -6.43 6.07
C THR A 65 28.67 -7.36 6.77
N GLY A 66 28.21 -8.42 7.46
CA GLY A 66 29.05 -9.36 8.21
C GLY A 66 29.73 -8.78 9.47
N ARG A 67 29.56 -7.48 9.73
CA ARG A 67 30.17 -6.79 10.88
C ARG A 67 29.37 -7.04 12.17
N PRO A 68 30.04 -7.06 13.33
CA PRO A 68 29.36 -7.10 14.63
C PRO A 68 28.35 -5.95 14.76
N GLY A 69 27.14 -6.26 15.22
CA GLY A 69 26.08 -5.28 15.42
C GLY A 69 24.69 -5.83 15.07
N ARG A 70 23.65 -5.14 15.54
CA ARG A 70 22.26 -5.50 15.21
C ARG A 70 21.98 -5.20 13.73
N PRO A 71 21.53 -6.18 12.93
CA PRO A 71 21.12 -5.92 11.55
C PRO A 71 20.03 -4.84 11.48
N ARG A 72 20.11 -3.97 10.47
CA ARG A 72 19.05 -2.97 10.22
C ARG A 72 17.77 -3.71 9.83
N LYS A 73 16.64 -3.25 10.38
CA LYS A 73 15.31 -3.81 10.08
C LYS A 73 14.65 -3.13 8.88
N TYR A 74 15.06 -1.90 8.59
CA TYR A 74 14.47 -1.04 7.56
C TYR A 74 15.60 -0.37 6.78
N GLY A 75 15.36 -0.17 5.49
CA GLY A 75 16.17 0.65 4.61
C GLY A 75 15.85 2.13 4.77
N LEU A 76 15.86 2.85 3.65
CA LEU A 76 15.55 4.28 3.60
C LEU A 76 14.12 4.54 4.07
N LYS A 77 13.95 5.59 4.87
CA LYS A 77 12.66 6.12 5.30
C LYS A 77 12.15 7.09 4.24
N LEU A 78 10.95 6.86 3.71
CA LEU A 78 10.31 7.69 2.69
C LEU A 78 9.03 8.29 3.26
N ASN A 79 8.93 9.62 3.26
CA ASN A 79 7.66 10.30 3.46
C ASN A 79 6.94 10.34 2.12
N LEU A 80 5.73 9.81 2.10
CA LEU A 80 5.03 9.53 0.85
C LEU A 80 4.52 10.78 0.14
N MET A 81 4.24 11.85 0.88
CA MET A 81 3.86 13.12 0.26
C MET A 81 5.03 13.76 -0.49
N ASP A 82 6.26 13.58 -0.01
CA ASP A 82 7.44 14.17 -0.63
C ASP A 82 7.75 13.49 -1.99
N LEU A 83 7.20 12.31 -2.25
CA LEU A 83 7.41 11.56 -3.49
C LEU A 83 6.73 12.20 -4.71
N PHE A 84 5.68 12.99 -4.51
CA PHE A 84 5.05 13.75 -5.60
C PHE A 84 6.01 14.76 -6.23
N GLU A 85 6.91 15.33 -5.43
CA GLU A 85 7.90 16.29 -5.92
C GLU A 85 9.22 15.59 -6.27
N THR A 86 9.71 14.73 -5.37
CA THR A 86 11.04 14.10 -5.50
C THR A 86 11.11 13.01 -6.56
N MET A 87 9.98 12.40 -6.94
CA MET A 87 9.91 11.34 -7.95
C MET A 87 8.93 11.67 -9.07
N ALA A 88 8.62 12.95 -9.31
CA ALA A 88 7.64 13.39 -10.31
C ALA A 88 7.86 12.75 -11.70
N GLU A 89 9.12 12.64 -12.14
CA GLU A 89 9.49 12.05 -13.44
C GLU A 89 9.30 10.52 -13.50
N SER A 90 9.14 9.85 -12.35
CA SER A 90 8.93 8.39 -12.28
C SER A 90 7.44 8.01 -12.28
N PHE A 91 6.53 8.97 -12.30
CA PHE A 91 5.10 8.68 -12.38
C PHE A 91 4.72 8.25 -13.80
N GLU A 92 3.97 7.16 -13.88
CA GLU A 92 3.40 6.66 -15.12
C GLU A 92 2.03 7.31 -15.34
N GLN A 93 1.75 7.73 -16.57
CA GLN A 93 0.46 8.27 -16.96
C GLN A 93 -0.40 7.21 -17.63
N THR A 94 -1.68 7.17 -17.31
CA THR A 94 -2.65 6.32 -17.99
C THR A 94 -4.00 7.03 -18.07
N THR A 95 -4.82 6.62 -19.01
CA THR A 95 -6.20 7.11 -19.16
C THR A 95 -7.14 6.05 -18.63
N ILE A 96 -8.02 6.44 -17.71
CA ILE A 96 -9.04 5.56 -17.16
C ILE A 96 -10.43 6.11 -17.46
N GLU A 97 -11.39 5.21 -17.61
CA GLU A 97 -12.79 5.59 -17.75
C GLU A 97 -13.46 5.51 -16.38
N ILE A 98 -13.87 6.65 -15.84
CA ILE A 98 -14.61 6.76 -14.59
C ILE A 98 -15.99 7.35 -14.90
N TYR A 99 -17.04 6.58 -14.63
CA TYR A 99 -18.44 7.00 -14.86
C TYR A 99 -18.72 7.51 -16.29
N GLY A 100 -18.09 6.90 -17.30
CA GLY A 100 -18.23 7.29 -18.71
C GLY A 100 -17.43 8.53 -19.11
N GLN A 101 -16.59 9.05 -18.23
CA GLN A 101 -15.63 10.12 -18.51
C GLN A 101 -14.22 9.55 -18.58
N HIS A 102 -13.44 9.98 -19.56
CA HIS A 102 -12.03 9.65 -19.65
C HIS A 102 -11.23 10.65 -18.83
N GLU A 103 -10.51 10.14 -17.83
CA GLU A 103 -9.66 10.92 -16.94
C GLU A 103 -8.22 10.45 -17.10
N GLU A 104 -7.30 11.39 -17.28
CA GLU A 104 -5.87 11.11 -17.21
C GLU A 104 -5.43 11.07 -15.75
N VAL A 105 -4.74 9.99 -15.39
CA VAL A 105 -4.22 9.77 -14.05
C VAL A 105 -2.74 9.45 -14.10
N SER A 106 -1.99 10.09 -13.22
CA SER A 106 -0.58 9.77 -12.96
C SER A 106 -0.47 8.91 -11.71
N PHE A 107 0.26 7.79 -11.80
CA PHE A 107 0.48 6.88 -10.67
C PHE A 107 1.92 6.42 -10.55
N LEU A 108 2.30 6.03 -9.34
CA LEU A 108 3.63 5.49 -9.03
C LEU A 108 3.45 4.27 -8.13
N CYS A 109 3.94 3.12 -8.57
CA CYS A 109 3.86 1.85 -7.86
C CYS A 109 5.15 1.58 -7.08
N LEU A 110 5.07 1.50 -5.74
CA LEU A 110 6.23 1.20 -4.89
C LEU A 110 5.95 0.03 -3.95
N ASP A 111 6.95 -0.84 -3.79
CA ASP A 111 6.97 -1.89 -2.77
C ASP A 111 7.65 -1.39 -1.50
N LEU A 112 6.85 -0.97 -0.52
CA LEU A 112 7.36 -0.43 0.75
C LEU A 112 6.88 -1.23 1.97
N ILE A 113 7.69 -1.20 3.02
CA ILE A 113 7.34 -1.68 4.35
C ILE A 113 6.59 -0.58 5.09
N TRP A 114 5.32 -0.85 5.44
CA TRP A 114 4.48 0.11 6.16
C TRP A 114 4.71 0.03 7.68
N GLY A 115 5.28 1.10 8.24
CA GLY A 115 5.45 1.27 9.68
C GLY A 115 6.24 0.15 10.38
N SER A 116 6.36 0.23 11.70
CA SER A 116 7.15 -0.74 12.48
C SER A 116 6.45 -2.09 12.70
N GLN A 117 5.15 -2.17 12.44
CA GLN A 117 4.28 -3.25 12.89
C GLN A 117 4.07 -4.35 11.83
N LEU A 118 4.14 -4.03 10.53
CA LEU A 118 3.69 -4.97 9.49
C LEU A 118 4.78 -5.94 8.99
N LYS A 119 6.07 -5.64 9.21
CA LYS A 119 7.25 -6.53 9.09
C LYS A 119 7.35 -7.46 7.85
N LYS A 120 6.53 -7.30 6.81
CA LYS A 120 6.57 -8.11 5.56
C LYS A 120 5.92 -7.33 4.40
N ARG A 121 6.51 -7.50 3.20
CA ARG A 121 6.08 -7.11 1.82
C ARG A 121 4.56 -7.08 1.64
N SER A 122 3.92 -6.24 0.84
CA SER A 122 4.26 -5.09 0.00
C SER A 122 3.01 -4.23 0.01
N VAL A 123 3.08 -2.95 0.39
CA VAL A 123 1.95 -2.05 0.18
C VAL A 123 2.20 -1.32 -1.12
N LEU A 124 1.43 -1.67 -2.16
CA LEU A 124 1.36 -0.90 -3.38
C LEU A 124 0.65 0.41 -3.07
N PHE A 125 1.40 1.50 -3.06
CA PHE A 125 0.81 2.83 -3.06
C PHE A 125 0.46 3.18 -4.49
N LEU A 126 -0.78 3.59 -4.73
CA LEU A 126 -1.23 4.19 -5.98
C LEU A 126 -1.51 5.65 -5.67
N PHE A 127 -0.66 6.54 -6.19
CA PHE A 127 -0.96 7.96 -6.20
C PHE A 127 -1.80 8.25 -7.44
N VAL A 128 -2.78 9.14 -7.32
CA VAL A 128 -3.58 9.59 -8.47
C VAL A 128 -3.71 11.10 -8.34
N THR A 129 -3.16 11.81 -9.32
CA THR A 129 -3.51 13.22 -9.56
C THR A 129 -4.38 13.25 -10.80
N ALA A 130 -5.62 13.71 -10.68
CA ALA A 130 -6.42 14.09 -11.84
C ALA A 130 -5.91 15.45 -12.30
N GLN A 131 -5.46 15.55 -13.55
CA GLN A 131 -5.36 16.87 -14.18
C GLN A 131 -6.77 17.26 -14.57
N SER A 132 -7.43 18.04 -13.72
CA SER A 132 -8.70 18.66 -14.07
C SER A 132 -8.50 19.40 -15.40
N ALA A 133 -9.22 19.00 -16.44
CA ALA A 133 -9.34 19.81 -17.63
C ALA A 133 -9.88 21.19 -17.20
N SER A 134 -9.04 22.21 -17.32
CA SER A 134 -9.43 23.60 -17.14
C SER A 134 -10.59 23.90 -18.09
N TYR A 135 -11.78 24.12 -17.55
CA TYR A 135 -12.89 24.75 -18.26
C TYR A 135 -12.69 26.26 -18.33
#